data_AF-A0A962Y2G4-F1
#
_entry.id   AF-A0A962Y2G4-F1
#
_cell.length_a   1.000
_cell.length_b   1.000
_cell.length_c   1.000
_cell.angle_alpha   90.00
_cell.angle_beta   90.00
_cell.angle_gamma   90.00
#
_symmetry.space_group_name_H-M   'P 1'
#
loop_
_entity.id
_entity.type
_entity.pdbx_description
1 polymer ?
#
loop_
_entity_poly.entity_id
_entity_poly.type
_entity_poly.pdbx_seq_one_letter_code
_entity_poly.pdbx_strand_id
1 'polypeptide(L)'
;EKLAQNLFLAASTPAQHAALAAFTPAAAAIFEARRREFLARRDFLLPALRELGFRIPVTPDGAFYLYADCGRFTDDSHGFALRLLEETGVAITPGIDFGGHLPHRHVRFAYTNAIPQLAEGVERLRRAL
;
A
#
# COMPACT_ATOMS: atom_id res chain seq x y z
N GLU A 1 -10.58 -28.22 -14.97
CA GLU A 1 -10.12 -26.82 -14.92
C GLU A 1 -8.72 -26.62 -14.33
N LYS A 2 -8.42 -27.04 -13.09
CA LYS A 2 -7.13 -26.77 -12.42
C LYS A 2 -5.86 -27.39 -13.07
N LEU A 3 -6.01 -28.35 -13.99
CA LEU A 3 -4.88 -28.95 -14.71
C LEU A 3 -4.37 -28.09 -15.89
N ALA A 4 -5.26 -27.34 -16.54
CA ALA A 4 -4.88 -26.54 -17.72
C ALA A 4 -3.94 -25.39 -17.35
N GLN A 5 -4.10 -24.78 -16.18
CA GLN A 5 -3.21 -23.74 -15.66
C GLN A 5 -1.79 -24.25 -15.37
N ASN A 6 -1.64 -25.53 -15.02
CA ASN A 6 -0.32 -26.16 -14.80
C ASN A 6 0.33 -26.66 -16.11
N LEU A 7 -0.45 -26.88 -17.17
CA LEU A 7 0.04 -27.36 -18.47
C LEU A 7 0.38 -26.21 -19.44
N PHE A 8 -0.25 -25.04 -19.27
CA PHE A 8 -0.01 -23.85 -20.10
C PHE A 8 0.53 -22.69 -19.25
N LEU A 9 1.71 -22.87 -18.65
CA LEU A 9 2.49 -21.82 -18.00
C LEU A 9 3.08 -20.84 -19.05
N ALA A 10 2.22 -20.21 -19.85
CA ALA A 10 2.62 -19.21 -20.83
C ALA A 10 2.00 -17.86 -20.48
N ALA A 11 2.80 -16.80 -20.57
CA ALA A 11 2.28 -15.44 -20.48
C ALA A 11 1.34 -15.15 -21.67
N SER A 12 0.34 -14.32 -21.46
CA SER A 12 -0.57 -13.86 -22.52
C SER A 12 0.21 -13.31 -23.72
N THR A 13 0.02 -13.87 -24.92
CA THR A 13 0.76 -13.48 -26.14
C THR A 13 0.65 -11.96 -26.42
N PRO A 14 -0.54 -11.33 -26.37
CA PRO A 14 -0.64 -9.87 -26.48
C PRO A 14 0.19 -9.11 -25.43
N ALA A 15 0.22 -9.61 -24.18
CA ALA A 15 1.00 -8.98 -23.11
C ALA A 15 2.52 -9.11 -23.35
N GLN A 16 2.98 -10.24 -23.91
CA GLN A 16 4.38 -10.42 -24.29
C GLN A 16 4.81 -9.39 -25.36
N HIS A 17 3.99 -9.20 -26.40
CA HIS A 17 4.28 -8.18 -27.42
C HIS A 17 4.25 -6.75 -26.85
N ALA A 18 3.28 -6.44 -25.98
CA ALA A 18 3.23 -5.13 -25.32
C ALA A 18 4.42 -4.89 -24.38
N ALA A 19 4.89 -5.91 -23.67
CA ALA A 19 6.01 -5.81 -22.73
C ALA A 19 7.33 -5.40 -23.41
N LEU A 20 7.52 -5.72 -24.70
CA LEU A 20 8.70 -5.26 -25.44
C LEU A 20 8.80 -3.74 -25.49
N ALA A 21 7.66 -3.03 -25.58
CA ALA A 21 7.64 -1.56 -25.59
C ALA A 21 8.04 -0.95 -24.24
N ALA A 22 7.94 -1.70 -23.14
CA ALA A 22 8.31 -1.26 -21.80
C ALA A 22 9.83 -1.03 -21.63
N PHE A 23 10.67 -1.55 -22.52
CA PHE A 23 12.13 -1.42 -22.46
C PHE A 23 12.70 -0.28 -23.31
N THR A 24 11.85 0.60 -23.85
CA THR A 24 12.29 1.77 -24.61
C THR A 24 12.73 2.92 -23.70
N PRO A 25 13.61 3.84 -24.16
CA PRO A 25 13.97 5.02 -23.38
C PRO A 25 12.76 5.90 -22.98
N ALA A 26 11.75 5.97 -23.85
CA ALA A 26 10.51 6.70 -23.56
C ALA A 26 9.72 6.05 -22.41
N ALA A 27 9.61 4.72 -22.39
CA ALA A 27 8.98 4.01 -21.28
C ALA A 27 9.76 4.16 -19.97
N ALA A 28 11.10 4.08 -20.02
CA ALA A 28 11.95 4.30 -18.85
C ALA A 28 11.75 5.69 -18.23
N ALA A 29 11.59 6.73 -19.05
CA ALA A 29 11.30 8.09 -18.56
C ALA A 29 9.95 8.16 -17.82
N ILE A 30 8.92 7.44 -18.30
CA ILE A 30 7.62 7.34 -17.61
C ILE A 30 7.77 6.61 -16.27
N PHE A 31 8.53 5.53 -16.21
CA PHE A 31 8.76 4.77 -14.99
C PHE A 31 9.50 5.60 -13.94
N GLU A 32 10.51 6.36 -14.35
CA GLU A 32 11.25 7.24 -13.44
C GLU A 32 10.39 8.40 -12.93
N ALA A 33 9.49 8.94 -13.77
CA ALA A 33 8.51 9.92 -13.32
C ALA A 33 7.57 9.32 -12.25
N ARG A 34 7.03 8.12 -12.49
CA ARG A 34 6.17 7.41 -11.52
C ARG A 34 6.92 7.06 -10.23
N ARG A 35 8.18 6.62 -10.31
CA ARG A 35 9.03 6.32 -9.14
C ARG A 35 9.19 7.55 -8.25
N ARG A 36 9.49 8.72 -8.84
CA ARG A 36 9.59 9.99 -8.13
C ARG A 36 8.26 10.42 -7.50
N GLU A 37 7.15 10.13 -8.17
CA GLU A 37 5.81 10.39 -7.60
C GLU A 37 5.54 9.50 -6.37
N PHE A 38 5.86 8.21 -6.42
CA PHE A 38 5.76 7.32 -5.25
C PHE A 38 6.68 7.74 -4.12
N LEU A 39 7.88 8.24 -4.42
CA LEU A 39 8.78 8.83 -3.43
C LEU A 39 8.13 10.01 -2.71
N ALA A 40 7.56 10.97 -3.46
CA ALA A 40 6.86 12.11 -2.88
C ALA A 40 5.65 11.69 -2.02
N ARG A 41 4.89 10.67 -2.45
CA ARG A 41 3.75 10.13 -1.70
C ARG A 41 4.19 9.43 -0.40
N ARG A 42 5.30 8.68 -0.43
CA ARG A 42 5.91 8.09 0.78
C ARG A 42 6.34 9.18 1.75
N ASP A 43 7.05 10.18 1.24
CA ASP A 43 7.60 11.27 2.04
C ASP A 43 6.52 12.17 2.65
N PHE A 44 5.32 12.21 2.03
CA PHE A 44 4.13 12.81 2.61
C PHE A 44 3.47 11.90 3.68
N LEU A 45 3.16 10.64 3.33
CA LEU A 45 2.30 9.80 4.16
C LEU A 45 3.02 9.28 5.41
N LEU A 46 4.31 8.97 5.33
CA LEU A 46 5.09 8.42 6.43
C LEU A 46 5.10 9.33 7.67
N PRO A 47 5.51 10.61 7.58
CA PRO A 47 5.47 11.50 8.74
C PRO A 47 4.03 11.71 9.25
N ALA A 48 3.06 11.87 8.34
CA ALA A 48 1.66 12.07 8.72
C ALA A 48 1.10 10.90 9.56
N LEU A 49 1.38 9.64 9.18
CA LEU A 49 0.94 8.48 9.98
C LEU A 49 1.68 8.39 11.32
N ARG A 50 2.97 8.74 11.37
CA ARG A 50 3.72 8.79 12.62
C ARG A 50 3.15 9.84 13.58
N GLU A 51 2.78 11.01 13.06
CA GLU A 51 2.11 12.08 13.83
C GLU A 51 0.75 11.64 14.39
N LEU A 52 -0.02 10.86 13.62
CA LEU A 52 -1.28 10.26 14.10
C LEU A 52 -1.06 9.22 15.21
N GLY A 53 0.16 8.72 15.39
CA GLY A 53 0.53 7.80 16.46
C GLY A 53 0.78 6.36 16.02
N PHE A 54 0.80 6.08 14.70
CA PHE A 54 1.25 4.79 14.19
C PHE A 54 2.77 4.66 14.33
N ARG A 55 3.24 3.50 14.79
CA ARG A 55 4.68 3.24 14.91
C ARG A 55 5.20 2.58 13.64
N ILE A 56 6.07 3.29 12.93
CA ILE A 56 6.74 2.81 11.72
C ILE A 56 8.24 3.02 11.94
N PRO A 57 9.02 1.98 12.29
CA PRO A 57 10.39 2.15 12.78
C PRO A 57 11.38 2.52 11.67
N VAL A 58 11.05 2.23 10.42
CA VAL A 58 11.93 2.43 9.26
C VAL A 58 11.28 3.33 8.23
N THR A 59 12.09 4.03 7.45
CA THR A 59 11.64 4.66 6.19
C THR A 59 11.80 3.61 5.09
N PRO A 60 10.71 3.15 4.42
CA PRO A 60 10.84 2.09 3.42
C PRO A 60 11.64 2.50 2.18
N ASP A 61 12.52 1.63 1.72
CA ASP A 61 13.39 1.88 0.57
C ASP A 61 12.71 1.67 -0.80
N GLY A 62 11.54 1.02 -0.83
CA GLY A 62 10.85 0.69 -2.07
C GLY A 62 9.45 0.12 -1.88
N ALA A 63 8.91 -0.43 -2.96
CA ALA A 63 7.49 -0.73 -3.11
C ALA A 63 6.61 0.53 -2.94
N PHE A 64 5.37 0.37 -2.50
CA PHE A 64 4.44 1.47 -2.28
C PHE A 64 3.55 1.26 -1.03
N TYR A 65 4.16 0.71 0.03
CA TYR A 65 3.46 0.36 1.28
C TYR A 65 4.17 0.87 2.53
N LEU A 66 3.39 1.22 3.56
CA LEU A 66 3.85 1.45 4.93
C LEU A 66 3.23 0.36 5.81
N TYR A 67 4.07 -0.45 6.45
CA TYR A 67 3.62 -1.43 7.45
C TYR A 67 3.76 -0.80 8.83
N ALA A 68 2.65 -0.63 9.51
CA ALA A 68 2.53 0.27 10.65
C ALA A 68 1.95 -0.48 11.85
N ASP A 69 2.64 -0.40 12.99
CA ASP A 69 2.10 -0.86 14.26
C ASP A 69 0.99 0.11 14.72
N CYS A 70 -0.21 -0.45 14.87
CA CYS A 70 -1.42 0.21 15.34
C CYS A 70 -1.77 -0.20 16.78
N GLY A 71 -0.81 -0.79 17.52
CA GLY A 71 -0.99 -1.30 18.89
C GLY A 71 -1.33 -0.24 19.93
N ARG A 72 -1.27 1.05 19.56
CA ARG A 72 -1.80 2.18 20.34
C ARG A 72 -3.33 2.27 20.28
N PHE A 73 -3.94 1.82 19.18
CA PHE A 73 -5.36 2.00 18.89
C PHE A 73 -6.18 0.71 19.06
N THR A 74 -5.53 -0.44 18.93
CA THR A 74 -6.21 -1.74 18.93
C THR A 74 -5.22 -2.89 19.17
N ASP A 75 -5.73 -4.02 19.63
CA ASP A 75 -5.05 -5.33 19.55
C ASP A 75 -5.73 -6.28 18.55
N ASP A 76 -6.70 -5.78 17.78
CA ASP A 76 -7.36 -6.45 16.66
C ASP A 76 -7.28 -5.57 15.40
N SER A 77 -6.25 -5.82 14.58
CA SER A 77 -6.05 -5.12 13.30
C SER A 77 -7.17 -5.33 12.30
N HIS A 78 -7.88 -6.48 12.34
CA HIS A 78 -8.92 -6.80 11.39
C HIS A 78 -10.18 -5.98 11.68
N GLY A 79 -10.67 -6.04 12.94
CA GLY A 79 -11.77 -5.21 13.39
C GLY A 79 -11.46 -3.71 13.27
N PHE A 80 -10.21 -3.31 13.50
CA PHE A 80 -9.78 -1.92 13.33
C PHE A 80 -9.83 -1.46 11.87
N ALA A 81 -9.32 -2.26 10.93
CA ALA A 81 -9.36 -1.93 9.51
C ALA A 81 -10.81 -1.82 8.99
N LEU A 82 -11.69 -2.74 9.43
CA LEU A 82 -13.11 -2.70 9.08
C LEU A 82 -13.80 -1.45 9.65
N ARG A 83 -13.57 -1.14 10.93
CA ARG A 83 -14.14 0.06 11.57
C ARG A 83 -13.73 1.34 10.85
N LEU A 84 -12.44 1.50 10.53
CA LEU A 84 -11.97 2.68 9.82
C LEU A 84 -12.61 2.80 8.43
N LEU A 85 -12.81 1.69 7.73
CA LEU A 85 -13.51 1.69 6.45
C LEU A 85 -14.98 2.14 6.62
N GLU A 86 -15.70 1.58 7.58
CA GLU A 86 -17.13 1.87 7.80
C GLU A 86 -17.37 3.30 8.29
N GLU A 87 -16.56 3.78 9.24
CA GLU A 87 -16.76 5.08 9.89
C GLU A 87 -16.17 6.25 9.10
N THR A 88 -15.07 6.01 8.37
CA THR A 88 -14.31 7.09 7.71
C THR A 88 -14.24 6.94 6.19
N GLY A 89 -14.57 5.76 5.64
CA GLY A 89 -14.36 5.45 4.24
C GLY A 89 -12.89 5.25 3.86
N VAL A 90 -11.98 5.15 4.83
CA VAL A 90 -10.55 4.89 4.57
C VAL A 90 -10.27 3.39 4.65
N ALA A 91 -9.96 2.79 3.51
CA ALA A 91 -9.59 1.38 3.43
C ALA A 91 -8.09 1.18 3.73
N ILE A 92 -7.79 0.31 4.70
CA ILE A 92 -6.43 -0.17 5.01
C ILE A 92 -6.43 -1.70 5.09
N THR A 93 -5.26 -2.34 4.93
CA THR A 93 -5.18 -3.82 4.99
C THR A 93 -4.73 -4.28 6.37
N PRO A 94 -5.43 -5.22 7.04
CA PRO A 94 -5.00 -5.73 8.34
C PRO A 94 -3.72 -6.57 8.23
N GLY A 95 -2.94 -6.62 9.31
CA GLY A 95 -1.64 -7.29 9.34
C GLY A 95 -1.73 -8.82 9.24
N ILE A 96 -2.90 -9.40 9.56
CA ILE A 96 -3.17 -10.85 9.58
C ILE A 96 -2.93 -11.56 8.24
N ASP A 97 -2.92 -10.82 7.14
CA ASP A 97 -2.68 -11.38 5.80
C ASP A 97 -1.17 -11.58 5.49
N PHE A 98 -0.27 -11.03 6.31
CA PHE A 98 1.15 -10.85 5.93
C PHE A 98 2.16 -11.65 6.75
N GLY A 99 1.74 -12.39 7.77
CA GLY A 99 2.65 -13.24 8.54
C GLY A 99 2.20 -13.56 9.96
N GLY A 100 3.11 -14.13 10.75
CA GLY A 100 2.82 -14.62 12.10
C GLY A 100 3.34 -13.76 13.25
N HIS A 101 4.17 -12.74 12.99
CA HIS A 101 4.75 -11.92 14.05
C HIS A 101 3.92 -10.67 14.33
N LEU A 102 3.19 -10.66 15.46
CA LEU A 102 2.31 -9.57 15.90
C LEU A 102 1.37 -9.01 14.80
N PRO A 103 0.76 -9.85 13.93
CA PRO A 103 -0.01 -9.34 12.80
C PRO A 103 -1.29 -8.63 13.23
N HIS A 104 -1.85 -8.99 14.39
CA HIS A 104 -3.02 -8.35 14.99
C HIS A 104 -2.76 -6.91 15.47
N ARG A 105 -1.49 -6.49 15.56
CA ARG A 105 -1.09 -5.12 15.93
C ARG A 105 -0.54 -4.32 14.77
N HIS A 106 -0.63 -4.84 13.55
CA HIS A 106 -0.10 -4.16 12.36
C HIS A 106 -1.19 -3.96 11.32
N VAL A 107 -1.04 -2.90 10.53
CA VAL A 107 -1.84 -2.61 9.33
C VAL A 107 -0.90 -2.16 8.22
N ARG A 108 -1.34 -2.33 6.97
CA ARG A 108 -0.61 -1.89 5.78
C ARG A 108 -1.38 -0.77 5.09
N PHE A 109 -0.72 0.37 4.92
CA PHE A 109 -1.19 1.48 4.10
C PHE A 109 -0.54 1.40 2.72
N ALA A 110 -1.33 1.55 1.66
CA ALA A 110 -0.81 1.72 0.30
C ALA A 110 -0.85 3.20 -0.08
N TYR A 111 0.24 3.74 -0.63
CA TYR A 111 0.33 5.14 -1.09
C TYR A 111 0.26 5.23 -2.62
N THR A 112 -0.73 4.57 -3.20
CA THR A 112 -0.95 4.47 -4.66
C THR A 112 -1.85 5.56 -5.23
N ASN A 113 -2.51 6.34 -4.37
CA ASN A 113 -3.31 7.50 -4.76
C ASN A 113 -2.48 8.79 -4.77
N ALA A 114 -2.98 9.82 -5.44
CA ALA A 114 -2.34 11.12 -5.45
C ALA A 114 -2.42 11.79 -4.06
N ILE A 115 -1.47 12.71 -3.80
CA ILE A 115 -1.30 13.36 -2.51
C ILE A 115 -2.59 14.01 -1.97
N PRO A 116 -3.44 14.68 -2.78
CA PRO A 116 -4.70 15.24 -2.27
C PRO A 116 -5.62 14.19 -1.63
N GLN A 117 -5.75 13.01 -2.24
CA GLN A 117 -6.54 11.90 -1.68
C GLN A 117 -5.85 11.29 -0.44
N LEU A 118 -4.52 11.21 -0.42
CA LEU A 118 -3.79 10.77 0.76
C LEU A 118 -3.99 11.75 1.93
N ALA A 119 -3.96 13.05 1.66
CA ALA A 119 -4.18 14.09 2.65
C ALA A 119 -5.61 14.05 3.21
N GLU A 120 -6.60 13.84 2.34
CA GLU A 120 -7.98 13.62 2.77
C GLU A 120 -8.11 12.37 3.65
N GLY A 121 -7.47 11.25 3.25
CA GLY A 121 -7.45 10.04 4.07
C GLY A 121 -6.84 10.26 5.46
N VAL A 122 -5.70 10.96 5.53
CA VAL A 122 -5.07 11.35 6.80
C VAL A 122 -6.00 12.22 7.65
N GLU A 123 -6.70 13.17 7.03
CA GLU A 123 -7.65 14.04 7.73
C GLU A 123 -8.82 13.26 8.34
N ARG A 124 -9.37 12.31 7.58
CA ARG A 124 -10.45 11.45 8.06
C ARG A 124 -9.99 10.55 9.20
N LEU A 125 -8.78 9.98 9.11
CA LEU A 125 -8.19 9.21 10.21
C LEU A 125 -7.99 10.06 11.47
N ARG A 126 -7.49 11.30 11.35
CA ARG A 126 -7.29 12.18 12.50
C ARG A 126 -8.56 12.44 13.31
N ARG A 127 -9.72 12.45 12.66
CA ARG A 127 -11.01 12.67 13.32
C ARG A 127 -11.54 11.43 14.04
N ALA A 128 -11.08 10.24 13.66
CA ALA A 128 -11.59 8.96 14.15
C ALA A 128 -10.66 8.25 15.15
N LEU A 129 -9.39 8.69 15.24
CA LEU A 129 -8.38 8.16 16.17
C LEU A 129 -8.29 9.02 17.44
#